data_AF-A0A5M9R8E5-F1
#
_entry.id   AF-A0A5M9R8E5-F1
#
_cell.length_a   1.000
_cell.length_b   1.000
_cell.length_c   1.000
_cell.angle_alpha   90.00
_cell.angle_beta   90.00
_cell.angle_gamma   90.00
#
_symmetry.space_group_name_H-M   'P 1'
#
loop_
_entity.id
_entity.type
_entity.pdbx_description
1 polymer ?
#
loop_
_entity_poly.entity_id
_entity_poly.type
_entity_poly.pdbx_seq_one_letter_code
_entity_poly.pdbx_strand_id
1 'polypeptide(L)'
;MTGLINRLLSHEDAGKLLLRLSVGGLMLFHGIGKLLTGAAGIKGLLASFGLPEFIAYGTFLGEIVAPVFIILGILTRPSALLVAFTMVVAWLMIGINKTFVLDATGAWAIESLVYFFISALALALMGAGKYSVMKNACWR
;
A
#
# COMPACT_ATOMS: atom_id res chain seq x y z
N MET A 1 0.00 23.97 27.37
CA MET A 1 0.07 22.49 27.23
C MET A 1 0.23 22.06 25.77
N THR A 2 -0.63 22.50 24.85
CA THR A 2 -0.55 22.18 23.40
C THR A 2 0.75 22.63 22.72
N GLY A 3 1.28 23.82 23.05
CA GLY A 3 2.54 24.30 22.45
C GLY A 3 3.78 23.44 22.77
N LEU A 4 3.83 22.84 23.96
CA LEU A 4 4.90 21.91 24.35
C LEU A 4 4.79 20.62 23.53
N ILE A 5 3.58 20.07 23.40
CA ILE A 5 3.32 18.85 22.62
C ILE A 5 3.73 19.05 21.16
N ASN A 6 3.32 20.17 20.53
CA ASN A 6 3.67 20.46 19.14
C ASN A 6 5.18 20.53 18.93
N ARG A 7 5.91 21.17 19.86
CA ARG A 7 7.37 21.25 19.78
C ARG A 7 8.03 19.89 19.92
N LEU A 8 7.53 19.04 20.82
CA LEU A 8 8.07 17.71 21.07
C LEU A 8 7.76 16.72 19.94
N LEU A 9 6.61 16.84 19.27
CA LEU A 9 6.14 15.89 18.25
C LEU A 9 6.35 16.36 16.80
N SER A 10 6.91 17.55 16.57
CA SER A 10 7.16 18.08 15.22
C SER A 10 8.36 17.38 14.55
N HIS A 11 8.15 16.14 14.08
CA HIS A 11 9.17 15.29 13.48
C HIS A 11 8.70 14.74 12.12
N GLU A 12 8.68 15.60 11.09
CA GLU A 12 8.14 15.26 9.77
C GLU A 12 8.79 14.03 9.13
N ASP A 13 10.13 13.95 9.14
CA ASP A 13 10.86 12.83 8.54
C ASP A 13 10.62 11.51 9.29
N ALA A 14 10.43 11.57 10.61
CA ALA A 14 10.10 10.39 11.41
C ALA A 14 8.67 9.92 11.09
N GLY A 15 7.72 10.86 10.93
CA GLY A 15 6.37 10.56 10.47
C GLY A 15 6.34 9.89 9.09
N LYS A 16 7.14 10.38 8.13
CA LYS A 16 7.30 9.75 6.81
C LYS A 16 7.85 8.33 6.91
N LEU A 17 8.89 8.11 7.74
CA LEU A 17 9.44 6.77 7.97
C LEU A 17 8.39 5.84 8.58
N LEU A 18 7.68 6.27 9.61
CA LEU A 18 6.62 5.48 10.23
C LEU A 18 5.54 5.10 9.22
N LEU A 19 5.09 6.04 8.37
CA LEU A 19 4.12 5.75 7.32
C LEU A 19 4.66 4.74 6.30
N ARG A 20 5.93 4.84 5.91
CA ARG A 20 6.59 3.85 5.02
C ARG A 20 6.62 2.47 5.65
N LEU A 21 6.98 2.37 6.93
CA LEU A 21 7.03 1.09 7.66
C LEU A 21 5.63 0.49 7.81
N SER A 22 4.61 1.31 8.09
CA SER A 22 3.23 0.84 8.21
C SER A 22 2.67 0.38 6.86
N VAL A 23 2.74 1.22 5.82
CA VAL A 23 2.23 0.87 4.48
C VAL A 23 2.99 -0.31 3.91
N GLY A 24 4.31 -0.25 3.87
CA GLY A 24 5.13 -1.32 3.32
C GLY A 24 5.07 -2.59 4.15
N GLY A 25 5.21 -2.49 5.48
CA GLY A 25 5.22 -3.64 6.38
C GLY A 25 3.89 -4.40 6.38
N LEU A 26 2.76 -3.69 6.45
CA LEU A 26 1.45 -4.34 6.42
C LEU A 26 1.12 -4.91 5.02
N MET A 27 1.54 -4.22 3.94
CA MET A 27 1.33 -4.73 2.58
C MET A 27 2.16 -6.00 2.32
N LEU A 28 3.34 -6.14 2.91
CA LEU A 28 4.14 -7.36 2.77
C LEU A 28 3.42 -8.62 3.27
N PHE A 29 2.57 -8.53 4.30
CA PHE A 29 1.77 -9.68 4.72
C PHE A 29 0.78 -10.13 3.64
N HIS A 30 0.24 -9.21 2.84
CA HIS A 30 -0.65 -9.54 1.73
C HIS A 30 0.11 -10.30 0.64
N GLY A 31 1.30 -9.82 0.27
CA GLY A 31 2.15 -10.44 -0.73
C GLY A 31 2.73 -11.79 -0.28
N ILE A 32 3.24 -11.88 0.95
CA ILE A 32 3.78 -13.13 1.52
C ILE A 32 2.67 -14.18 1.62
N GLY A 33 1.47 -13.81 2.06
CA GLY A 33 0.32 -14.71 2.08
C GLY A 33 0.04 -15.33 0.71
N LYS A 34 0.19 -14.56 -0.37
CA LYS A 34 0.04 -15.03 -1.75
C LYS A 34 1.19 -15.89 -2.24
N LEU A 35 2.42 -15.64 -1.78
CA LEU A 35 3.55 -16.53 -2.06
C LEU A 35 3.35 -17.91 -1.43
N LEU A 36 2.83 -17.95 -0.20
CA LEU A 36 2.66 -19.19 0.56
C LEU A 36 1.45 -20.01 0.08
N THR A 37 0.32 -19.36 -0.21
CA THR A 37 -0.92 -20.04 -0.62
C THR A 37 -1.05 -20.23 -2.14
N GLY A 38 -0.13 -19.62 -2.90
CA GLY A 38 -0.22 -19.49 -4.35
C GLY A 38 -1.24 -18.42 -4.76
N ALA A 39 -1.01 -17.76 -5.90
CA ALA A 39 -1.92 -16.74 -6.42
C ALA A 39 -3.26 -17.30 -6.95
N ALA A 40 -3.65 -18.52 -6.56
CA ALA A 40 -4.82 -19.24 -7.07
C ALA A 40 -6.14 -18.46 -6.85
N GLY A 41 -6.29 -17.79 -5.71
CA GLY A 41 -7.47 -16.96 -5.43
C GLY A 41 -7.65 -15.81 -6.42
N ILE A 42 -6.57 -15.07 -6.72
CA ILE A 42 -6.60 -13.97 -7.69
C ILE A 42 -6.76 -14.50 -9.11
N LYS A 43 -6.10 -15.62 -9.45
CA LYS A 43 -6.25 -16.25 -10.76
C LYS A 43 -7.70 -16.67 -11.02
N GLY A 44 -8.34 -17.34 -10.06
CA GLY A 44 -9.75 -17.72 -10.17
C GLY A 44 -10.67 -16.50 -10.28
N LEU A 45 -10.37 -15.43 -9.55
CA LEU A 45 -11.12 -14.18 -9.65
C LEU A 45 -10.95 -13.53 -11.03
N LEU A 46 -9.72 -13.41 -11.54
CA LEU A 46 -9.45 -12.91 -12.90
C LEU A 46 -10.17 -13.75 -13.96
N ALA A 47 -10.11 -15.08 -13.85
CA ALA A 47 -10.81 -15.99 -14.76
C ALA A 47 -12.33 -15.77 -14.74
N SER A 48 -12.93 -15.50 -13.57
CA SER A 48 -14.36 -15.19 -13.45
C SER A 48 -14.78 -13.89 -14.15
N PHE A 49 -13.84 -12.95 -14.32
CA PHE A 49 -14.03 -11.73 -15.11
C PHE A 49 -13.59 -11.89 -16.58
N GLY A 50 -13.18 -13.09 -17.01
CA GLY A 50 -12.67 -13.35 -18.37
C GLY A 50 -11.29 -12.75 -18.64
N LEU A 51 -10.54 -12.41 -17.59
CA LEU A 51 -9.21 -11.80 -17.70
C LEU A 51 -8.10 -12.85 -17.70
N PRO A 52 -6.97 -12.59 -18.40
CA PRO A 52 -5.82 -13.48 -18.37
C PRO A 52 -5.23 -13.68 -16.97
N GLU A 53 -5.06 -14.94 -16.55
CA GLU A 53 -4.54 -15.28 -15.22
C GLU A 53 -3.10 -14.79 -14.95
N PHE A 54 -2.30 -14.54 -16.00
CA PHE A 54 -0.94 -14.03 -15.83
C PHE A 54 -0.91 -12.65 -15.15
N ILE A 55 -2.01 -11.89 -15.19
CA ILE A 55 -2.15 -10.61 -14.51
C ILE A 55 -2.00 -10.77 -13.00
N ALA A 56 -2.33 -11.94 -12.45
CA ALA A 56 -2.17 -12.24 -11.02
C ALA A 56 -0.73 -12.03 -10.53
N TYR A 57 0.27 -12.25 -11.38
CA TYR A 57 1.68 -12.04 -11.03
C TYR A 57 2.01 -10.55 -10.78
N GLY A 58 1.23 -9.63 -11.36
CA GLY A 58 1.34 -8.20 -11.09
C GLY A 58 1.09 -7.83 -9.62
N THR A 59 0.33 -8.64 -8.88
CA THR A 59 0.10 -8.42 -7.44
C THR A 59 1.39 -8.53 -6.64
N PHE A 60 2.35 -9.39 -7.04
CA PHE A 60 3.65 -9.47 -6.38
C PHE A 60 4.49 -8.20 -6.55
N LEU A 61 4.36 -7.50 -7.67
CA LEU A 61 5.04 -6.22 -7.86
C LEU A 61 4.50 -5.16 -6.91
N GLY A 62 3.18 -5.07 -6.76
CA GLY A 62 2.55 -4.09 -5.89
C GLY A 62 2.54 -4.43 -4.40
N GLU A 63 2.63 -5.71 -4.05
CA GLU A 63 2.49 -6.16 -2.65
C GLU A 63 3.79 -6.69 -2.03
N ILE A 64 4.83 -6.87 -2.83
CA ILE A 64 6.16 -7.29 -2.34
C ILE A 64 7.22 -6.29 -2.77
N VAL A 65 7.41 -6.13 -4.08
CA VAL A 65 8.53 -5.32 -4.60
C VAL A 65 8.37 -3.85 -4.21
N ALA A 66 7.21 -3.24 -4.50
CA ALA A 66 6.95 -1.86 -4.12
C ALA A 66 6.99 -1.63 -2.60
N PRO A 67 6.37 -2.47 -1.76
CA PRO A 67 6.48 -2.36 -0.30
C PRO A 67 7.91 -2.42 0.24
N VAL A 68 8.76 -3.31 -0.28
CA VAL A 68 10.20 -3.33 0.09
C VAL A 68 10.86 -2.02 -0.27
N PHE A 69 10.61 -1.51 -1.48
CA PHE A 69 11.16 -0.24 -1.94
C PHE A 69 10.70 0.95 -1.09
N ILE A 70 9.41 0.99 -0.73
CA ILE A 70 8.84 1.99 0.19
C ILE A 70 9.53 1.94 1.56
N ILE A 71 9.72 0.76 2.14
CA ILE A 71 10.39 0.58 3.45
C ILE A 71 11.81 1.13 3.40
N LEU A 72 12.59 0.76 2.37
CA LEU A 72 13.96 1.21 2.19
C LEU A 72 14.07 2.70 1.78
N GLY A 73 12.95 3.29 1.34
CA GLY A 73 12.90 4.65 0.82
C GLY A 73 13.57 4.78 -0.55
N ILE A 74 13.54 3.71 -1.36
CA ILE A 74 14.07 3.67 -2.73
C ILE A 74 12.90 3.80 -3.68
N LEU A 75 12.98 4.70 -4.65
CA LEU A 75 11.91 4.91 -5.65
C LEU A 75 10.54 5.03 -4.96
N THR A 76 10.47 5.77 -3.85
CA THR A 76 9.31 5.75 -2.95
C THR A 76 8.06 6.22 -3.67
N ARG A 77 8.19 7.26 -4.51
CA ARG A 77 7.06 7.83 -5.25
C ARG A 77 6.44 6.84 -6.25
N PRO A 78 7.18 6.28 -7.22
CA PRO A 78 6.59 5.31 -8.15
C PRO A 78 6.16 4.03 -7.44
N SER A 79 6.88 3.58 -6.40
CA SER A 79 6.48 2.40 -5.62
C SER A 79 5.16 2.62 -4.89
N ALA A 80 4.96 3.80 -4.29
CA ALA A 80 3.72 4.16 -3.62
C ALA A 80 2.56 4.33 -4.63
N LEU A 81 2.81 4.89 -5.82
CA LEU A 81 1.81 4.92 -6.89
C LEU A 81 1.43 3.51 -7.36
N LEU A 82 2.39 2.59 -7.41
CA LEU A 82 2.11 1.19 -7.74
C LEU A 82 1.23 0.53 -6.67
N VAL A 83 1.50 0.76 -5.38
CA VAL A 83 0.63 0.29 -4.29
C VAL A 83 -0.78 0.89 -4.42
N ALA A 84 -0.90 2.20 -4.65
CA ALA A 84 -2.19 2.85 -4.86
C ALA A 84 -2.96 2.23 -6.04
N PHE A 85 -2.28 1.99 -7.16
CA PHE A 85 -2.85 1.30 -8.31
C PHE A 85 -3.33 -0.12 -7.95
N THR A 86 -2.57 -0.88 -7.18
CA THR A 86 -3.02 -2.21 -6.74
C THR A 86 -4.26 -2.18 -5.86
N MET A 87 -4.45 -1.12 -5.06
CA MET A 87 -5.68 -0.96 -4.28
C MET A 87 -6.89 -0.67 -5.19
N VAL A 88 -6.71 0.10 -6.27
CA VAL A 88 -7.77 0.31 -7.27
C VAL A 88 -8.17 -1.03 -7.92
N VAL A 89 -7.18 -1.83 -8.34
CA VAL A 89 -7.45 -3.16 -8.92
C VAL A 89 -8.16 -4.06 -7.91
N ALA A 90 -7.69 -4.09 -6.66
CA ALA A 90 -8.32 -4.87 -5.58
C ALA A 90 -9.78 -4.44 -5.35
N TRP A 91 -10.08 -3.15 -5.43
CA TRP A 91 -11.44 -2.64 -5.24
C TRP A 91 -12.38 -3.09 -6.36
N LEU A 92 -11.91 -3.01 -7.62
CA LEU A 92 -12.66 -3.50 -8.78
C LEU A 92 -12.91 -5.01 -8.69
N MET A 93 -11.92 -5.76 -8.18
CA MET A 93 -11.97 -7.22 -8.03
C MET A 93 -12.92 -7.68 -6.91
N ILE A 94 -12.91 -7.01 -5.75
CA ILE A 94 -13.81 -7.32 -4.62
C ILE A 94 -15.27 -6.93 -4.94
N GLY A 95 -15.44 -5.98 -5.87
CA GLY A 95 -16.72 -5.57 -6.41
C GLY A 95 -17.20 -4.24 -5.84
N ILE A 96 -17.58 -3.34 -6.76
CA ILE A 96 -18.01 -1.95 -6.45
C ILE A 96 -19.25 -1.94 -5.53
N ASN A 97 -20.06 -3.00 -5.53
CA ASN A 97 -21.24 -3.11 -4.67
C ASN A 97 -20.90 -3.08 -3.17
N LYS A 98 -19.65 -3.38 -2.77
CA LYS A 98 -19.19 -3.29 -1.38
C LYS A 98 -18.80 -1.87 -0.96
N THR A 99 -18.78 -0.90 -1.88
CA THR A 99 -18.32 0.47 -1.65
C THR A 99 -19.14 1.24 -0.61
N PHE A 100 -20.42 0.90 -0.42
CA PHE A 100 -21.28 1.59 0.56
C PHE A 100 -21.82 0.63 1.62
N VAL A 101 -21.11 -0.49 1.84
CA VAL A 101 -21.52 -1.54 2.77
C VAL A 101 -20.70 -1.43 4.05
N LEU A 102 -21.35 -1.67 5.18
CA LEU A 102 -20.68 -1.85 6.47
C LEU A 102 -20.45 -3.34 6.73
N ASP A 103 -19.36 -3.67 7.41
CA ASP A 103 -19.11 -5.02 7.88
C ASP A 103 -19.90 -5.36 9.15
N ALA A 104 -19.70 -6.56 9.69
CA ALA A 104 -20.40 -7.04 10.88
C ALA A 104 -20.09 -6.24 12.16
N THR A 105 -18.99 -5.48 12.18
CA THR A 105 -18.58 -4.62 13.29
C THR A 105 -19.06 -3.17 13.11
N GLY A 106 -19.67 -2.85 11.97
CA GLY A 106 -20.08 -1.50 11.60
C GLY A 106 -18.99 -0.65 10.95
N ALA A 107 -17.80 -1.22 10.70
CA ALA A 107 -16.73 -0.55 9.96
C ALA A 107 -17.03 -0.56 8.46
N TRP A 108 -16.36 0.30 7.70
CA TRP A 108 -16.56 0.33 6.26
C TRP A 108 -15.99 -0.95 5.62
N ALA A 109 -16.77 -1.66 4.80
CA ALA A 109 -16.37 -2.95 4.24
C ALA A 109 -15.10 -2.91 3.38
N ILE A 110 -14.71 -1.73 2.87
CA ILE A 110 -13.47 -1.51 2.12
C ILE A 110 -12.47 -0.61 2.87
N GLU A 111 -12.63 -0.47 4.18
CA GLU A 111 -11.82 0.42 5.02
C GLU A 111 -10.32 0.20 4.85
N SER A 112 -9.86 -1.05 4.97
CA SER A 112 -8.44 -1.41 4.83
C SER A 112 -7.89 -1.01 3.45
N LEU A 113 -8.67 -1.24 2.39
CA LEU A 113 -8.30 -0.87 1.02
C LEU A 113 -8.11 0.64 0.88
N VAL A 114 -9.04 1.42 1.43
CA VAL A 114 -8.99 2.88 1.36
C VAL A 114 -7.84 3.43 2.20
N TYR A 115 -7.56 2.84 3.37
CA TYR A 115 -6.41 3.21 4.18
C TYR A 115 -5.09 3.03 3.41
N PHE A 116 -4.90 1.89 2.76
CA PHE A 116 -3.69 1.67 1.96
C PHE A 116 -3.63 2.61 0.75
N PHE A 117 -4.75 2.84 0.06
CA PHE A 117 -4.80 3.72 -1.10
C PHE A 117 -4.41 5.15 -0.75
N ILE A 118 -5.06 5.74 0.25
CA ILE A 118 -4.80 7.12 0.68
C ILE A 118 -3.42 7.25 1.29
N SER A 119 -2.98 6.29 2.10
CA SER A 119 -1.64 6.31 2.70
C SER A 119 -0.54 6.22 1.64
N ALA A 120 -0.75 5.40 0.60
CA ALA A 120 0.16 5.30 -0.53
C ALA A 120 0.21 6.60 -1.34
N LEU A 121 -0.94 7.26 -1.59
CA LEU A 121 -0.94 8.59 -2.21
C LEU A 121 -0.20 9.63 -1.37
N ALA A 122 -0.41 9.63 -0.05
CA ALA A 122 0.31 10.51 0.86
C ALA A 122 1.84 10.29 0.77
N LEU A 123 2.30 9.03 0.73
CA LEU A 123 3.72 8.71 0.51
C LEU A 123 4.22 9.16 -0.86
N ALA A 124 3.43 9.01 -1.92
CA ALA A 124 3.80 9.46 -3.26
C ALA A 124 4.01 10.98 -3.33
N LEU A 125 3.20 11.74 -2.58
CA LEU A 125 3.32 13.20 -2.50
C LEU A 125 4.48 13.65 -1.60
N MET A 126 4.64 13.02 -0.43
CA MET A 126 5.66 13.39 0.56
C MET A 126 7.08 12.92 0.21
N GLY A 127 7.22 11.82 -0.54
CA GLY A 127 8.48 11.15 -0.84
C GLY A 127 9.11 10.43 0.37
N ALA A 128 10.36 9.98 0.22
CA ALA A 128 11.01 9.11 1.20
C ALA A 128 11.34 9.78 2.55
N GLY A 129 11.63 11.08 2.59
CA GLY A 129 12.17 11.74 3.78
C GLY A 129 13.61 11.32 4.13
N LYS A 130 14.19 11.91 5.17
CA LYS A 130 15.62 11.81 5.56
C LYS A 130 16.12 10.38 5.82
N TYR A 131 15.26 9.49 6.33
CA TYR A 131 15.61 8.10 6.66
C TYR A 131 15.54 7.14 5.46
N SER A 132 15.85 7.62 4.26
CA SER A 132 15.99 6.76 3.08
C SER A 132 17.40 6.17 3.05
N VAL A 133 17.53 4.90 2.63
CA VAL A 133 18.83 4.27 2.37
C VAL A 133 19.48 4.85 1.10
N MET A 134 18.68 5.46 0.22
CA MET A 134 19.13 6.07 -1.03
C MET A 134 19.56 7.52 -0.84
N LYS A 135 20.77 7.86 -1.32
CA LYS A 135 21.30 9.23 -1.25
C LYS A 135 20.92 10.10 -2.44
N ASN A 136 20.78 9.50 -3.62
CA ASN A 136 20.50 10.24 -4.85
C ASN A 136 19.03 10.70 -4.85
N ALA A 137 18.82 12.01 -4.99
CA ALA A 137 17.50 12.64 -4.93
C ALA A 137 16.52 12.09 -5.98
N CYS A 138 16.99 11.66 -7.16
CA CYS A 138 16.16 11.08 -8.21
C CYS A 138 15.59 9.71 -7.82
N TRP A 139 16.25 8.99 -6.91
CA TRP A 139 15.93 7.61 -6.54
C TRP A 139 15.36 7.49 -5.13
N ARG A 140 15.05 8.61 -4.47
CA ARG A 140 14.41 8.65 -3.14
C ARG A 140 12.89 8.59 -3.28
#